data_AF-A0AAZ3RBN6-F1
#
_entry.id   AF-A0AAZ3RBN6-F1
#
_cell.length_a   1.000
_cell.length_b   1.000
_cell.length_c   1.000
_cell.angle_alpha   90.00
_cell.angle_beta   90.00
_cell.angle_gamma   90.00
#
_symmetry.space_group_name_H-M   'P 1'
#
loop_
_entity.id
_entity.type
_entity.pdbx_description
1 polymer ?
#
loop_
_entity_poly.entity_id
_entity_poly.type
_entity_poly.pdbx_seq_one_letter_code
_entity_poly.pdbx_strand_id
1 'polypeptide(L)'
;MQEWWSLQTRREINLNESIASCMRSLIDEQFKTYFPNEGKHGPIREQIDTFTLDTNSLFRKHPEMSLHLIFLKTEETEFKAKLIFDLREKKKKIYSTLTESIKDSMHRCYIRSSEHTGKDSLKRMKNELHHHMKNNNIFQKAKEDMLSGLINLKDHIMMQLKCKLQESMDLSLKTPNSSFLPDDVTVEYNKMKMYYEKLMGCSSTVQFTPRLDLHTKSTTFESQSGNGRKRVQVSTGVTMLNPEIVKDLTTHNHKPTYRLQCSKAGLFQCSSTGLVFLMEGKGDVVYKVTQWDRSLLGSMTPAGPLFSIDCPEQSVCELHLPHCMCDEKDDNLSVAHVTDGNMEIVQPLKTTPTHVIVNITHLSLFGLIRNWFSFLPVRSQVLLFLRPQGNRPQKRILNVILLPKNVPLCEVEYQQRGSTFIISNSNCTLTPRGKYGLCCELVANSSIQPKSGQLDYDYSPNLHPTFQVFLDCMSGAENIRLSLLDRGSNDQRVWESLVPIG
;
A
#
# COMPACT_ATOMS: atom_id res chain seq x y z
N MET A 1 -55.75 -26.26 19.73
CA MET A 1 -55.91 -25.58 18.42
C MET A 1 -55.29 -24.19 18.61
N GLN A 2 -54.08 -24.02 18.07
CA GLN A 2 -52.98 -23.02 18.29
C GLN A 2 -51.72 -23.88 18.44
N GLU A 3 -50.57 -23.74 17.76
CA GLU A 3 -49.86 -22.68 17.04
C GLU A 3 -48.75 -23.37 16.18
N TRP A 4 -48.55 -23.00 14.90
CA TRP A 4 -47.42 -22.20 14.38
C TRP A 4 -46.00 -22.86 14.36
N TRP A 5 -45.52 -23.15 13.12
CA TRP A 5 -44.16 -23.32 12.54
C TRP A 5 -43.15 -24.38 13.02
N SER A 6 -42.76 -25.26 12.08
CA SER A 6 -41.33 -25.39 11.74
C SER A 6 -41.15 -25.84 10.28
N LEU A 7 -41.02 -24.87 9.37
CA LEU A 7 -40.37 -25.11 8.08
C LEU A 7 -38.89 -25.39 8.37
N GLN A 8 -38.50 -26.66 8.37
CA GLN A 8 -37.10 -27.06 8.33
C GLN A 8 -36.48 -26.55 7.02
N THR A 9 -35.84 -25.38 7.08
CA THR A 9 -34.89 -24.94 6.06
C THR A 9 -33.82 -26.02 5.91
N ARG A 10 -33.86 -26.80 4.82
CA ARG A 10 -32.76 -27.69 4.43
C ARG A 10 -31.48 -26.85 4.33
N ARG A 11 -30.49 -27.11 5.20
CA ARG A 11 -29.17 -26.48 5.11
C ARG A 11 -28.57 -26.78 3.73
N GLU A 12 -28.17 -25.74 3.00
CA GLU A 12 -27.37 -25.90 1.78
C GLU A 12 -26.08 -26.64 2.12
N ILE A 13 -25.80 -27.73 1.39
CA ILE A 13 -24.59 -28.53 1.59
C ILE A 13 -23.46 -27.89 0.78
N ASN A 14 -22.50 -27.26 1.45
CA ASN A 14 -21.28 -26.80 0.81
C ASN A 14 -20.30 -27.97 0.67
N LEU A 15 -20.27 -28.58 -0.52
CA LEU A 15 -19.40 -29.72 -0.82
C LEU A 15 -17.91 -29.40 -0.57
N ASN A 16 -17.44 -28.19 -0.90
CA ASN A 16 -16.04 -27.80 -0.69
C ASN A 16 -15.69 -27.78 0.80
N GLU A 17 -16.59 -27.24 1.63
CA GLU A 17 -16.39 -27.17 3.07
C GLU A 17 -16.39 -28.56 3.71
N SER A 18 -17.27 -29.45 3.24
CA SER A 18 -17.30 -30.85 3.68
C SER A 18 -16.01 -31.59 3.33
N ILE A 19 -15.50 -31.40 2.10
CA ILE A 19 -14.22 -32.01 1.67
C ILE A 19 -13.05 -31.43 2.47
N ALA A 20 -13.01 -30.11 2.65
CA ALA A 20 -11.98 -29.44 3.43
C ALA A 20 -12.03 -29.83 4.93
N SER A 21 -13.22 -30.11 5.47
CA SER A 21 -13.39 -30.57 6.85
C SER A 21 -12.67 -31.89 7.11
N CYS A 22 -12.66 -32.81 6.15
CA CYS A 22 -11.92 -34.07 6.26
C CYS A 22 -10.40 -33.85 6.34
N MET A 23 -9.88 -32.87 5.61
CA MET A 23 -8.46 -32.50 5.72
C MET A 23 -8.17 -31.82 7.05
N ARG A 24 -9.04 -30.89 7.47
CA ARG A 24 -8.91 -30.18 8.75
C ARG A 24 -8.89 -31.14 9.94
N SER A 25 -9.75 -32.15 9.96
CA SER A 25 -9.74 -33.14 11.05
C SER A 25 -8.41 -33.88 11.21
N LEU A 26 -7.60 -34.01 10.15
CA LEU A 26 -6.29 -34.66 10.20
C LEU A 26 -5.17 -33.71 10.67
N ILE A 27 -5.33 -32.41 10.49
CA ILE A 27 -4.30 -31.42 10.85
C ILE A 27 -4.63 -30.67 12.14
N ASP A 28 -5.88 -30.71 12.59
CA ASP A 28 -6.42 -29.87 13.66
C ASP A 28 -5.64 -30.00 14.96
N GLU A 29 -5.29 -31.23 15.32
CA GLU A 29 -4.53 -31.52 16.54
C GLU A 29 -3.15 -30.86 16.51
N GLN A 30 -2.40 -31.08 15.42
CA GLN A 30 -1.08 -30.48 15.23
C GLN A 30 -1.17 -28.96 15.08
N PHE A 31 -2.13 -28.46 14.31
CA PHE A 31 -2.31 -27.02 14.09
C PHE A 31 -2.67 -26.29 15.39
N LYS A 32 -3.54 -26.86 16.23
CA LYS A 32 -3.90 -26.28 17.54
C LYS A 32 -2.75 -26.30 18.54
N THR A 33 -1.84 -27.27 18.44
CA THR A 33 -0.61 -27.32 19.25
C THR A 33 0.25 -26.08 19.03
N TYR A 34 0.44 -25.65 17.77
CA TYR A 34 1.25 -24.47 17.45
C TYR A 34 0.44 -23.16 17.43
N PHE A 35 -0.86 -23.23 17.13
CA PHE A 35 -1.78 -22.10 16.99
C PHE A 35 -3.05 -22.28 17.83
N PRO A 36 -2.97 -22.23 19.17
CA PRO A 36 -4.12 -22.44 20.03
C PRO A 36 -5.23 -21.38 19.81
N ASN A 37 -6.48 -21.79 20.01
CA ASN A 37 -7.66 -20.94 19.86
C ASN A 37 -8.00 -20.17 21.15
N GLU A 38 -7.72 -20.78 22.30
CA GLU A 38 -7.98 -20.22 23.63
C GLU A 38 -6.70 -20.26 24.47
N GLY A 39 -6.41 -19.18 25.19
CA GLY A 39 -5.23 -19.06 26.06
C GLY A 39 -4.15 -18.10 25.57
N LYS A 40 -3.42 -17.52 26.52
CA LYS A 40 -2.30 -16.60 26.26
C LYS A 40 -1.00 -17.32 25.86
N HIS A 41 -1.00 -18.64 25.74
CA HIS A 41 0.20 -19.45 25.69
C HIS A 41 0.12 -20.51 24.59
N GLY A 42 1.13 -20.50 23.72
CA GLY A 42 1.36 -21.45 22.64
C GLY A 42 2.81 -21.29 22.17
N PRO A 43 3.43 -22.30 21.55
CA PRO A 43 4.89 -22.35 21.36
C PRO A 43 5.44 -21.12 20.65
N ILE A 44 4.77 -20.65 19.59
CA ILE A 44 5.20 -19.47 18.82
C ILE A 44 5.03 -18.19 19.63
N ARG A 45 3.92 -18.07 20.36
CA ARG A 45 3.64 -16.89 21.18
C ARG A 45 4.59 -16.79 22.37
N GLU A 46 4.90 -17.91 23.03
CA GLU A 46 5.87 -17.96 24.11
C GLU A 46 7.26 -17.54 23.64
N GLN A 47 7.67 -17.95 22.44
CA GLN A 47 8.94 -17.50 21.85
C GLN A 47 8.93 -15.99 21.59
N ILE A 48 7.82 -15.43 21.09
CA ILE A 48 7.67 -13.98 20.90
C ILE A 48 7.71 -13.24 22.24
N ASP A 49 7.02 -13.73 23.27
CA ASP A 49 6.97 -13.11 24.58
C ASP A 49 8.34 -13.17 25.28
N THR A 50 9.06 -14.28 25.13
CA THR A 50 10.40 -14.53 25.71
C THR A 50 11.51 -13.73 25.04
N PHE A 51 11.39 -13.45 23.73
CA PHE A 51 12.35 -12.62 23.00
C PHE A 51 12.59 -11.29 23.73
N THR A 52 13.83 -10.85 23.87
CA THR A 52 14.14 -9.59 24.56
C THR A 52 15.42 -8.99 24.00
N LEU A 53 15.48 -7.66 23.91
CA LEU A 53 16.72 -6.93 23.63
C LEU A 53 17.61 -6.81 24.88
N ASP A 54 17.14 -7.33 26.01
CA ASP A 54 17.82 -7.31 27.32
C ASP A 54 18.22 -5.89 27.76
N THR A 55 17.39 -4.90 27.41
CA THR A 55 17.64 -3.48 27.74
C THR A 55 17.76 -3.23 29.24
N ASN A 56 17.13 -4.07 30.08
CA ASN A 56 17.24 -3.99 31.53
C ASN A 56 18.65 -4.32 32.07
N SER A 57 19.36 -5.27 31.44
CA SER A 57 20.74 -5.58 31.81
C SER A 57 21.69 -4.49 31.30
N LEU A 58 21.43 -3.98 30.09
CA LEU A 58 22.16 -2.86 29.49
C LEU A 58 21.98 -1.57 30.30
N PHE A 59 20.80 -1.34 30.88
CA PHE A 59 20.50 -0.19 31.73
C PHE A 59 21.42 -0.13 32.95
N ARG A 60 21.79 -1.29 33.52
CA ARG A 60 22.74 -1.35 34.65
C ARG A 60 24.18 -1.07 34.23
N LYS A 61 24.54 -1.37 32.98
CA LYS A 61 25.91 -1.20 32.46
C LYS A 61 26.14 0.20 31.89
N HIS A 62 25.08 0.82 31.35
CA HIS A 62 25.13 2.08 30.61
C HIS A 62 23.99 3.02 31.04
N PRO A 63 24.02 3.54 32.28
CA PRO A 63 22.99 4.47 32.78
C PRO A 63 22.88 5.76 31.93
N GLU A 64 23.96 6.16 31.26
CA GLU A 64 24.03 7.29 30.33
C GLU A 64 23.14 7.11 29.07
N MET A 65 22.79 5.88 28.72
CA MET A 65 21.91 5.54 27.59
C MET A 65 20.49 5.19 28.03
N SER A 66 20.11 5.52 29.26
CA SER A 66 18.81 5.15 29.86
C SER A 66 17.59 5.47 28.98
N LEU A 67 17.54 6.66 28.38
CA LEU A 67 16.42 7.08 27.52
C LEU A 67 16.35 6.29 26.21
N HIS A 68 17.51 6.00 25.61
CA HIS A 68 17.62 5.14 24.42
C HIS A 68 17.16 3.70 24.70
N LEU A 69 17.53 3.18 25.88
CA LEU A 69 17.15 1.84 26.31
C LEU A 69 15.66 1.75 26.68
N ILE A 70 15.08 2.81 27.25
CA ILE A 70 13.63 2.92 27.47
C ILE A 70 12.90 2.96 26.14
N PHE A 71 13.35 3.78 25.18
CA PHE A 71 12.78 3.82 23.83
C PHE A 71 12.80 2.43 23.18
N LEU A 72 13.96 1.76 23.16
CA LEU A 72 14.08 0.42 22.60
C LEU A 72 13.21 -0.61 23.34
N LYS A 73 13.01 -0.47 24.66
CA LYS A 73 12.10 -1.33 25.42
C LYS A 73 10.63 -1.12 25.03
N THR A 74 10.24 0.14 24.81
CA THR A 74 8.91 0.49 24.32
C THR A 74 8.68 -0.08 22.92
N GLU A 75 9.61 0.15 21.99
CA GLU A 75 9.55 -0.39 20.63
C GLU A 75 9.50 -1.91 20.63
N GLU A 76 10.28 -2.60 21.47
CA GLU A 76 10.22 -4.06 21.63
C GLU A 76 8.81 -4.52 22.05
N THR A 77 8.19 -3.80 23.00
CA THR A 77 6.85 -4.15 23.52
C THR A 77 5.76 -3.92 22.48
N GLU A 78 5.80 -2.78 21.78
CA GLU A 78 4.88 -2.49 20.68
C GLU A 78 5.04 -3.51 19.54
N PHE A 79 6.28 -3.83 19.19
CA PHE A 79 6.60 -4.82 18.17
C PHE A 79 6.01 -6.20 18.52
N LYS A 80 6.19 -6.69 19.75
CA LYS A 80 5.60 -7.96 20.21
C LYS A 80 4.09 -7.97 20.08
N ALA A 81 3.41 -6.92 20.55
CA ALA A 81 1.95 -6.82 20.48
C ALA A 81 1.45 -6.89 19.03
N LYS A 82 2.15 -6.20 18.11
CA LYS A 82 1.80 -6.20 16.69
C LYS A 82 2.05 -7.54 16.02
N LEU A 83 3.18 -8.19 16.32
CA LEU A 83 3.50 -9.52 15.79
C LEU A 83 2.46 -10.57 16.22
N ILE A 84 1.97 -10.48 17.47
CA ILE A 84 0.90 -11.36 17.97
C ILE A 84 -0.43 -11.10 17.24
N PHE A 85 -0.77 -9.83 16.97
CA PHE A 85 -1.94 -9.48 16.20
C PHE A 85 -1.87 -10.04 14.77
N ASP A 86 -0.75 -9.83 14.07
CA ASP A 86 -0.54 -10.32 12.71
C ASP A 86 -0.57 -11.86 12.65
N LEU A 87 0.02 -12.53 13.63
CA LEU A 87 -0.02 -13.99 13.76
C LEU A 87 -1.46 -14.51 13.83
N ARG A 88 -2.35 -13.80 14.55
CA ARG A 88 -3.75 -14.17 14.70
C ARG A 88 -4.53 -14.11 13.38
N GLU A 89 -4.28 -13.09 12.57
CA GLU A 89 -4.95 -12.96 11.27
C GLU A 89 -4.37 -13.93 10.24
N LYS A 90 -3.05 -14.10 10.23
CA LYS A 90 -2.38 -15.05 9.31
C LYS A 90 -2.77 -16.49 9.59
N LYS A 91 -2.91 -16.91 10.87
CA LYS A 91 -3.34 -18.29 11.18
C LYS A 91 -4.73 -18.60 10.63
N LYS A 92 -5.67 -17.63 10.66
CA LYS A 92 -7.01 -17.81 10.10
C LYS A 92 -6.94 -18.01 8.59
N LYS A 93 -6.15 -17.18 7.90
CA LYS A 93 -5.95 -17.25 6.45
C LYS A 93 -5.33 -18.58 6.02
N ILE A 94 -4.30 -19.05 6.73
CA ILE A 94 -3.66 -20.35 6.46
C ILE A 94 -4.67 -21.49 6.62
N TYR A 95 -5.47 -21.44 7.68
CA TYR A 95 -6.47 -22.47 7.96
C TYR A 95 -7.61 -22.46 6.92
N SER A 96 -8.05 -21.29 6.43
CA SER A 96 -9.08 -21.18 5.38
C SER A 96 -8.56 -21.55 3.98
N THR A 97 -7.24 -21.55 3.76
CA THR A 97 -6.62 -21.86 2.46
C THR A 97 -7.02 -23.25 1.94
N LEU A 98 -7.25 -24.21 2.83
CA LEU A 98 -7.71 -25.55 2.45
C LEU A 98 -9.05 -25.51 1.69
N THR A 99 -10.05 -24.79 2.24
CA THR A 99 -11.36 -24.67 1.60
C THR A 99 -11.27 -23.87 0.29
N GLU A 100 -10.46 -22.81 0.25
CA GLU A 100 -10.26 -21.98 -0.94
C GLU A 100 -9.60 -22.75 -2.09
N SER A 101 -8.51 -23.47 -1.81
CA SER A 101 -7.79 -24.26 -2.82
C SER A 101 -8.65 -25.41 -3.38
N ILE A 102 -9.44 -26.07 -2.52
CA ILE A 102 -10.40 -27.09 -2.95
C ILE A 102 -11.46 -26.45 -3.85
N LYS A 103 -12.02 -25.31 -3.45
CA LYS A 103 -13.05 -24.60 -4.24
C LYS A 103 -12.52 -24.22 -5.62
N ASP A 104 -11.30 -23.67 -5.70
CA ASP A 104 -10.67 -23.29 -6.97
C ASP A 104 -10.41 -24.50 -7.86
N SER A 105 -9.95 -25.59 -7.25
CA SER A 105 -9.69 -26.85 -7.95
C SER A 105 -10.98 -27.52 -8.45
N MET A 106 -12.08 -27.40 -7.71
CA MET A 106 -13.39 -27.96 -8.05
C MET A 106 -14.18 -27.07 -9.03
N HIS A 107 -13.82 -25.80 -9.18
CA HIS A 107 -14.57 -24.82 -9.96
C HIS A 107 -14.88 -25.29 -11.39
N ARG A 108 -13.87 -25.81 -12.11
CA ARG A 108 -14.04 -26.35 -13.47
C ARG A 108 -14.99 -27.55 -13.53
N CYS A 109 -14.96 -28.41 -12.52
CA CYS A 109 -15.85 -29.54 -12.43
C CYS A 109 -17.30 -29.11 -12.21
N TYR A 110 -17.54 -28.05 -11.43
CA TYR A 110 -18.88 -27.51 -11.23
C TYR A 110 -19.48 -26.96 -12.51
N ILE A 111 -18.69 -26.26 -13.33
CA ILE A 111 -19.12 -25.76 -14.64
C ILE A 111 -19.55 -26.94 -15.52
N ARG A 112 -18.68 -27.94 -15.73
CA ARG A 112 -19.00 -29.13 -16.55
C ARG A 112 -20.20 -29.91 -16.03
N SER A 113 -20.30 -30.06 -14.71
CA SER A 113 -21.43 -30.75 -14.09
C SER A 113 -22.75 -30.02 -14.35
N SER A 114 -22.74 -28.68 -14.36
CA SER A 114 -23.96 -27.87 -14.59
C SER A 114 -24.51 -27.98 -16.02
N GLU A 115 -23.70 -28.43 -16.99
CA GLU A 115 -24.09 -28.63 -18.38
C GLU A 115 -24.90 -29.93 -18.59
N HIS A 116 -24.87 -30.86 -17.63
CA HIS A 116 -25.61 -32.11 -17.72
C HIS A 116 -27.11 -31.91 -17.44
N THR A 117 -27.91 -31.95 -18.50
CA THR A 117 -29.39 -31.86 -18.42
C THR A 117 -30.06 -33.19 -18.82
N GLY A 118 -31.38 -33.30 -18.60
CA GLY A 118 -32.19 -34.46 -19.01
C GLY A 118 -32.19 -35.66 -18.04
N LYS A 119 -32.71 -36.81 -18.49
CA LYS A 119 -32.82 -38.06 -17.71
C LYS A 119 -31.43 -38.55 -17.29
N ASP A 120 -31.27 -38.98 -16.05
CA ASP A 120 -30.00 -39.40 -15.41
C ASP A 120 -28.92 -38.32 -15.23
N SER A 121 -29.29 -37.03 -15.35
CA SER A 121 -28.40 -35.88 -15.11
C SER A 121 -27.66 -35.95 -13.77
N LEU A 122 -28.37 -36.22 -12.67
CA LEU A 122 -27.77 -36.37 -11.33
C LEU A 122 -26.69 -37.46 -11.26
N LYS A 123 -26.89 -38.59 -11.96
CA LYS A 123 -25.90 -39.68 -12.00
C LYS A 123 -24.67 -39.26 -12.80
N ARG A 124 -24.85 -38.54 -13.92
CA ARG A 124 -23.74 -37.99 -14.71
C ARG A 124 -22.95 -36.94 -13.93
N MET A 125 -23.62 -36.00 -13.26
CA MET A 125 -22.99 -35.00 -12.39
C MET A 125 -22.17 -35.65 -11.27
N LYS A 126 -22.72 -36.68 -10.60
CA LYS A 126 -21.98 -37.42 -9.57
C LYS A 126 -20.74 -38.09 -10.14
N ASN A 127 -20.83 -38.70 -11.33
CA ASN A 127 -19.69 -39.36 -11.97
C ASN A 127 -18.59 -38.36 -12.37
N GLU A 128 -18.96 -37.20 -12.92
CA GLU A 128 -18.01 -36.12 -13.28
C GLU A 128 -17.25 -35.64 -12.03
N LEU A 129 -17.95 -35.34 -10.94
CA LEU A 129 -17.34 -34.97 -9.65
C LEU A 129 -16.37 -36.05 -9.15
N HIS A 130 -16.80 -37.32 -9.18
CA HIS A 130 -15.98 -38.43 -8.69
C HIS A 130 -14.75 -38.67 -9.56
N HIS A 131 -14.87 -38.50 -10.87
CA HIS A 131 -13.75 -38.58 -11.82
C HIS A 131 -12.75 -37.45 -11.60
N HIS A 132 -13.24 -36.21 -11.46
CA HIS A 132 -12.41 -35.04 -11.22
C HIS A 132 -11.64 -35.15 -9.90
N MET A 133 -12.30 -35.60 -8.83
CA MET A 133 -11.65 -35.80 -7.52
C MET A 133 -10.61 -36.94 -7.51
N LYS A 134 -10.78 -37.96 -8.37
CA LYS A 134 -9.84 -39.10 -8.44
C LYS A 134 -8.62 -38.79 -9.31
N ASN A 135 -8.81 -38.02 -10.38
CA ASN A 135 -7.77 -37.77 -11.37
C ASN A 135 -6.98 -36.47 -11.13
N ASN A 136 -7.52 -35.54 -10.35
CA ASN A 136 -6.81 -34.33 -10.00
C ASN A 136 -6.20 -34.44 -8.60
N ASN A 137 -5.02 -33.86 -8.46
CA ASN A 137 -4.27 -33.76 -7.21
C ASN A 137 -4.86 -32.69 -6.27
N ILE A 138 -6.19 -32.64 -6.10
CA ILE A 138 -6.92 -31.58 -5.38
C ILE A 138 -6.42 -31.47 -3.93
N PHE A 139 -6.31 -32.61 -3.25
CA PHE A 139 -5.86 -32.65 -1.85
C PHE A 139 -4.37 -32.31 -1.71
N GLN A 140 -3.55 -32.73 -2.67
CA GLN A 140 -2.12 -32.45 -2.68
C GLN A 140 -1.88 -30.96 -2.92
N LYS A 141 -2.60 -30.34 -3.86
CA LYS A 141 -2.55 -28.89 -4.10
C LYS A 141 -3.01 -28.10 -2.88
N ALA A 142 -4.13 -28.47 -2.25
CA ALA A 142 -4.59 -27.81 -1.03
C ALA A 142 -3.58 -27.91 0.12
N LYS A 143 -2.89 -29.05 0.24
CA LYS A 143 -1.79 -29.24 1.18
C LYS A 143 -0.58 -28.35 0.86
N GLU A 144 -0.19 -28.26 -0.41
CA GLU A 144 0.91 -27.41 -0.88
C GLU A 144 0.62 -25.91 -0.62
N ASP A 145 -0.61 -25.47 -0.91
CA ASP A 145 -1.04 -24.08 -0.69
C ASP A 145 -1.02 -23.72 0.81
N MET A 146 -1.50 -24.62 1.68
CA MET A 146 -1.44 -24.42 3.13
C MET A 146 0.00 -24.41 3.65
N LEU A 147 0.87 -25.29 3.13
CA LEU A 147 2.28 -25.34 3.50
C LEU A 147 3.02 -24.06 3.07
N SER A 148 2.74 -23.56 1.86
CA SER A 148 3.23 -22.27 1.38
C SER A 148 2.79 -21.14 2.33
N GLY A 149 1.54 -21.16 2.80
CA GLY A 149 1.04 -20.26 3.83
C GLY A 149 1.87 -20.26 5.12
N LEU A 150 2.28 -21.43 5.61
CA LEU A 150 3.13 -21.57 6.80
C LEU A 150 4.56 -21.06 6.57
N ILE A 151 5.16 -21.35 5.40
CA ILE A 151 6.49 -20.86 5.03
C ILE A 151 6.48 -19.32 4.95
N ASN A 152 5.48 -18.75 4.28
CA ASN A 152 5.30 -17.31 4.19
C ASN A 152 5.13 -16.65 5.56
N LEU A 153 4.47 -17.32 6.51
CA LEU A 153 4.36 -16.82 7.88
C LEU A 153 5.71 -16.79 8.59
N LYS A 154 6.52 -17.83 8.46
CA LYS A 154 7.88 -17.87 9.02
C LYS A 154 8.72 -16.72 8.48
N ASP A 155 8.72 -16.52 7.16
CA ASP A 155 9.51 -15.47 6.52
C ASP A 155 9.01 -14.08 6.90
N HIS A 156 7.69 -13.91 7.02
CA HIS A 156 7.09 -12.68 7.51
C HIS A 156 7.55 -12.34 8.93
N ILE A 157 7.49 -13.29 9.87
CA ILE A 157 7.93 -13.08 11.26
C ILE A 157 9.42 -12.72 11.31
N MET A 158 10.27 -13.45 10.58
CA MET A 158 11.72 -13.22 10.55
C MET A 158 12.06 -11.86 9.97
N MET A 159 11.41 -11.46 8.88
CA MET A 159 11.62 -10.16 8.26
C MET A 159 11.12 -9.01 9.14
N GLN A 160 9.96 -9.17 9.79
CA GLN A 160 9.44 -8.19 10.75
C GLN A 160 10.42 -7.96 11.90
N LEU A 161 10.89 -9.03 12.54
CA LEU A 161 11.89 -8.97 13.60
C LEU A 161 13.13 -8.21 13.13
N LYS A 162 13.66 -8.57 11.96
CA LYS A 162 14.90 -7.97 11.46
C LYS A 162 14.74 -6.49 11.11
N CYS A 163 13.73 -6.13 10.32
CA CYS A 163 13.57 -4.76 9.82
C CYS A 163 13.19 -3.78 10.94
N LYS A 164 12.18 -4.11 11.75
CA LYS A 164 11.70 -3.22 12.82
C LYS A 164 12.75 -2.99 13.90
N LEU A 165 13.45 -4.04 14.32
CA LEU A 165 14.49 -3.91 15.35
C LEU A 165 15.70 -3.14 14.82
N GLN A 166 16.12 -3.39 13.57
CA GLN A 166 17.21 -2.63 12.96
C GLN A 166 16.84 -1.15 12.84
N GLU A 167 15.65 -0.82 12.35
CA GLU A 167 15.18 0.56 12.21
C GLU A 167 15.10 1.26 13.58
N SER A 168 14.60 0.57 14.61
CA SER A 168 14.50 1.10 15.98
C SER A 168 15.88 1.34 16.59
N MET A 169 16.83 0.42 16.38
CA MET A 169 18.22 0.58 16.82
C MET A 169 18.90 1.73 16.10
N ASP A 170 18.76 1.83 14.78
CA ASP A 170 19.33 2.90 13.98
C ASP A 170 18.76 4.27 14.39
N LEU A 171 17.44 4.35 14.60
CA LEU A 171 16.77 5.57 15.04
C LEU A 171 17.23 5.98 16.43
N SER A 172 17.30 5.02 17.35
CA SER A 172 17.83 5.25 18.68
C SER A 172 19.27 5.78 18.60
N LEU A 173 20.17 5.11 17.89
CA LEU A 173 21.59 5.51 17.82
C LEU A 173 21.84 6.83 17.10
N LYS A 174 20.97 7.24 16.16
CA LYS A 174 21.10 8.51 15.41
C LYS A 174 20.51 9.71 16.15
N THR A 175 19.66 9.47 17.15
CA THR A 175 19.00 10.56 17.89
C THR A 175 19.94 11.06 18.99
N PRO A 176 20.32 12.35 19.03
CA PRO A 176 21.18 12.85 20.10
C PRO A 176 20.44 12.87 21.44
N ASN A 177 21.15 12.65 22.56
CA ASN A 177 20.58 12.63 23.92
C ASN A 177 19.74 13.87 24.25
N SER A 178 20.11 15.04 23.71
CA SER A 178 19.39 16.33 23.85
C SER A 178 18.02 16.38 23.16
N SER A 179 17.70 15.40 22.31
CA SER A 179 16.36 15.27 21.71
C SER A 179 15.39 14.49 22.61
N PHE A 180 15.89 13.71 23.57
CA PHE A 180 15.06 13.03 24.57
C PHE A 180 14.77 13.90 25.81
N LEU A 181 15.56 14.95 26.01
CA LEU A 181 15.35 15.98 27.03
C LEU A 181 15.63 17.36 26.41
N PRO A 182 14.63 18.22 26.19
CA PRO A 182 14.88 19.65 26.21
C PRO A 182 15.41 19.97 27.61
N ASP A 183 16.65 20.45 27.70
CA ASP A 183 17.31 20.77 29.00
C ASP A 183 16.50 21.77 29.85
N ASP A 184 15.51 22.44 29.25
CA ASP A 184 14.54 23.28 29.93
C ASP A 184 13.14 23.14 29.29
N VAL A 185 12.28 22.32 29.91
CA VAL A 185 10.85 22.19 29.53
C VAL A 185 9.95 23.21 30.24
N THR A 186 10.54 24.18 30.96
CA THR A 186 9.80 25.19 31.73
C THR A 186 8.95 26.06 30.82
N VAL A 187 9.42 26.35 29.60
CA VAL A 187 8.70 27.16 28.61
C VAL A 187 7.47 26.42 28.09
N GLU A 188 7.61 25.15 27.74
CA GLU A 188 6.54 24.28 27.24
C GLU A 188 5.52 23.97 28.34
N TYR A 189 5.99 23.68 29.56
CA TYR A 189 5.15 23.50 30.73
C TYR A 189 4.35 24.77 31.05
N ASN A 190 4.98 25.95 31.01
CA ASN A 190 4.29 27.21 31.23
C ASN A 190 3.32 27.55 30.09
N LYS A 191 3.63 27.21 28.84
CA LYS A 191 2.67 27.32 27.72
C LYS A 191 1.47 26.40 27.92
N MET A 192 1.69 25.14 28.31
CA MET A 192 0.61 24.17 28.57
C MET A 192 -0.26 24.61 29.76
N LYS A 193 0.37 25.11 30.83
CA LYS A 193 -0.31 25.69 31.99
C LYS A 193 -1.15 26.91 31.60
N MET A 194 -0.60 27.81 30.78
CA MET A 194 -1.33 28.96 30.24
C MET A 194 -2.54 28.53 29.39
N TYR A 195 -2.39 27.52 28.51
CA TYR A 195 -3.52 27.00 27.73
C TYR A 195 -4.58 26.33 28.60
N TYR A 196 -4.17 25.56 29.61
CA TYR A 196 -5.07 24.93 30.57
C TYR A 196 -5.87 25.97 31.37
N GLU A 197 -5.22 27.01 31.89
CA GLU A 197 -5.87 28.12 32.59
C GLU A 197 -6.80 28.91 31.66
N LYS A 198 -6.43 29.08 30.38
CA LYS A 198 -7.26 29.74 29.35
C LYS A 198 -8.50 28.92 28.96
N LEU A 199 -8.40 27.60 28.98
CA LEU A 199 -9.53 26.68 28.74
C LEU A 199 -10.47 26.63 29.95
N MET A 200 -9.93 26.61 31.17
CA MET A 200 -10.72 26.62 32.41
C MET A 200 -11.38 27.98 32.69
N GLY A 201 -10.82 29.07 32.16
CA GLY A 201 -11.44 30.41 32.19
C GLY A 201 -12.61 30.60 31.22
N CYS A 202 -12.79 29.71 30.25
CA CYS A 202 -13.90 29.71 29.30
C CYS A 202 -14.98 28.69 29.68
N SER A 203 -15.53 28.78 30.90
CA SER A 203 -16.78 28.08 31.22
C SER A 203 -17.97 28.99 30.90
N SER A 204 -18.37 29.00 29.63
CA SER A 204 -19.74 29.33 29.25
C SER A 204 -20.30 28.12 28.54
N THR A 205 -21.27 27.48 29.19
CA THR A 205 -22.07 26.34 28.77
C THR A 205 -22.49 26.43 27.30
N VAL A 206 -22.04 25.48 26.47
CA VAL A 206 -22.71 25.14 25.22
C VAL A 206 -23.09 23.66 25.31
N GLN A 207 -24.39 23.41 25.46
CA GLN A 207 -24.98 22.08 25.39
C GLN A 207 -24.84 21.56 23.96
N PHE A 208 -24.06 20.49 23.77
CA PHE A 208 -24.15 19.68 22.56
C PHE A 208 -25.14 18.53 22.82
N THR A 209 -26.31 18.61 22.22
CA THR A 209 -27.17 17.44 21.98
C THR A 209 -26.69 16.73 20.71
N PRO A 210 -26.32 15.44 20.76
CA PRO A 210 -26.10 14.68 19.54
C PRO A 210 -27.45 14.17 19.04
N ARG A 211 -27.94 14.71 17.91
CA ARG A 211 -28.91 14.01 17.08
C ARG A 211 -28.14 13.24 16.02
N LEU A 212 -27.91 11.95 16.28
CA LEU A 212 -27.64 10.97 15.24
C LEU A 212 -28.99 10.55 14.66
N ASP A 213 -29.19 10.84 13.38
CA ASP A 213 -30.19 10.20 12.53
C ASP A 213 -29.68 10.28 11.08
N LEU A 214 -29.19 9.16 10.54
CA LEU A 214 -29.94 8.38 9.54
C LEU A 214 -29.11 7.21 9.00
N HIS A 215 -29.69 6.01 9.13
CA HIS A 215 -29.56 4.98 8.12
C HIS A 215 -30.30 5.44 6.84
N THR A 216 -29.66 5.41 5.68
CA THR A 216 -30.28 4.86 4.45
C THR A 216 -29.25 4.62 3.35
N LYS A 217 -29.28 3.41 2.80
CA LYS A 217 -28.69 3.09 1.50
C LYS A 217 -29.49 3.82 0.41
N SER A 218 -28.87 4.70 -0.36
CA SER A 218 -29.34 5.07 -1.69
C SER A 218 -28.23 5.73 -2.49
N THR A 219 -27.88 5.13 -3.63
CA THR A 219 -27.21 5.79 -4.74
C THR A 219 -28.22 6.72 -5.43
N THR A 220 -28.39 7.96 -4.97
CA THR A 220 -29.03 9.06 -5.72
C THR A 220 -28.62 10.40 -5.10
N PHE A 221 -28.05 11.31 -5.88
CA PHE A 221 -27.77 12.69 -5.48
C PHE A 221 -29.07 13.51 -5.42
N GLU A 222 -29.32 14.19 -4.31
CA GLU A 222 -30.29 15.28 -4.20
C GLU A 222 -29.57 16.53 -3.67
N SER A 223 -29.56 17.59 -4.47
CA SER A 223 -29.13 18.93 -4.07
C SER A 223 -30.38 19.79 -3.85
N GLN A 224 -30.46 20.49 -2.71
CA GLN A 224 -31.45 21.53 -2.48
C GLN A 224 -30.89 22.87 -2.99
N SER A 225 -31.45 23.35 -4.10
CA SER A 225 -31.45 24.77 -4.45
C SER A 225 -32.86 25.16 -4.89
N GLY A 226 -33.29 26.34 -4.46
CA GLY A 226 -34.64 26.87 -4.67
C GLY A 226 -35.02 26.88 -6.16
N ASN A 227 -36.24 26.42 -6.42
CA ASN A 227 -36.91 26.38 -7.73
C ASN A 227 -36.29 25.47 -8.82
N GLY A 228 -36.73 24.21 -8.83
CA GLY A 228 -36.79 23.36 -10.02
C GLY A 228 -35.81 22.17 -10.03
N ARG A 229 -36.34 20.95 -9.83
CA ARG A 229 -35.58 19.69 -9.91
C ARG A 229 -34.98 19.50 -11.31
N LYS A 230 -33.66 19.65 -11.44
CA LYS A 230 -32.91 19.16 -12.62
C LYS A 230 -31.95 18.07 -12.20
N ARG A 231 -32.25 16.82 -12.60
CA ARG A 231 -31.33 15.68 -12.54
C ARG A 231 -30.21 15.92 -13.55
N VAL A 232 -28.98 16.13 -13.10
CA VAL A 232 -27.80 16.09 -13.97
C VAL A 232 -27.29 14.65 -13.96
N GLN A 233 -27.58 13.91 -15.03
CA GLN A 233 -26.88 12.65 -15.30
C GLN A 233 -25.47 12.99 -15.74
N VAL A 234 -24.47 12.72 -14.89
CA VAL A 234 -23.07 12.85 -15.28
C VAL A 234 -22.71 11.69 -16.20
N SER A 235 -22.13 12.00 -17.36
CA SER A 235 -21.68 11.01 -18.35
C SER A 235 -20.68 10.04 -17.73
N THR A 236 -20.81 8.75 -18.05
CA THR A 236 -19.89 7.68 -17.62
C THR A 236 -18.52 7.70 -18.31
N GLY A 237 -18.32 8.57 -19.31
CA GLY A 237 -17.05 8.71 -20.01
C GLY A 237 -16.04 9.54 -19.21
N VAL A 238 -14.88 8.95 -18.89
CA VAL A 238 -13.73 9.69 -18.33
C VAL A 238 -13.13 10.55 -19.45
N THR A 239 -13.04 11.87 -19.22
CA THR A 239 -12.36 12.79 -20.13
C THR A 239 -10.91 12.96 -19.69
N MET A 240 -9.96 12.59 -20.54
CA MET A 240 -8.54 12.81 -20.29
C MET A 240 -8.16 14.27 -20.57
N LEU A 241 -7.49 14.91 -19.62
CA LEU A 241 -7.02 16.29 -19.73
C LEU A 241 -5.52 16.37 -19.41
N ASN A 242 -4.82 17.23 -20.16
CA ASN A 242 -3.44 17.59 -19.85
C ASN A 242 -3.46 18.78 -18.88
N PRO A 243 -2.76 18.71 -17.73
CA PRO A 243 -2.69 19.82 -16.81
C PRO A 243 -1.80 20.94 -17.34
N GLU A 244 -2.19 22.19 -17.08
CA GLU A 244 -1.33 23.35 -17.26
C GLU A 244 -0.37 23.47 -16.06
N ILE A 245 0.91 23.73 -16.30
CA ILE A 245 1.89 24.01 -15.23
C ILE A 245 1.89 25.51 -14.96
N VAL A 246 1.37 25.91 -13.80
CA VAL A 246 1.28 27.32 -13.40
C VAL A 246 2.65 27.80 -12.92
N LYS A 247 3.28 28.71 -13.67
CA LYS A 247 4.63 29.22 -13.39
C LYS A 247 4.66 30.26 -12.26
N ASP A 248 3.57 31.03 -12.10
CA ASP A 248 3.52 32.23 -11.24
C ASP A 248 3.24 31.95 -9.75
N LEU A 249 2.87 30.71 -9.38
CA LEU A 249 2.55 30.32 -8.00
C LEU A 249 3.72 29.62 -7.27
N THR A 250 4.92 29.64 -7.85
CA THR A 250 6.10 28.98 -7.28
C THR A 250 6.70 29.78 -6.10
N THR A 251 5.99 29.84 -4.96
CA THR A 251 6.51 30.43 -3.72
C THR A 251 7.64 29.58 -3.15
N HIS A 252 8.88 30.09 -3.14
CA HIS A 252 10.11 29.65 -2.44
C HIS A 252 10.55 28.16 -2.50
N ASN A 253 9.65 27.23 -2.83
CA ASN A 253 9.83 25.80 -3.01
C ASN A 253 9.51 25.49 -4.47
N HIS A 254 10.53 25.17 -5.25
CA HIS A 254 10.49 25.11 -6.71
C HIS A 254 9.57 24.02 -7.33
N LYS A 255 8.69 23.35 -6.57
CA LYS A 255 7.82 22.28 -7.10
C LYS A 255 6.75 22.81 -8.07
N PRO A 256 6.41 22.07 -9.15
CA PRO A 256 5.38 22.49 -10.09
C PRO A 256 3.98 22.48 -9.45
N THR A 257 3.19 23.49 -9.79
CA THR A 257 1.75 23.52 -9.49
C THR A 257 0.98 23.24 -10.78
N TYR A 258 0.00 22.35 -10.70
CA TYR A 258 -0.80 21.89 -11.83
C TYR A 258 -2.19 22.51 -11.77
N ARG A 259 -2.73 22.90 -12.92
CA ARG A 259 -4.11 23.36 -13.09
C ARG A 259 -4.82 22.50 -14.13
N LEU A 260 -5.97 21.95 -13.75
CA LEU A 260 -6.84 21.18 -14.64
C LEU A 260 -8.14 21.96 -14.87
N GLN A 261 -8.38 22.38 -16.11
CA GLN A 261 -9.55 23.16 -16.47
C GLN A 261 -10.72 22.24 -16.83
N CYS A 262 -11.70 22.11 -15.93
CA CYS A 262 -12.88 21.29 -16.14
C CYS A 262 -14.02 22.19 -16.64
N SER A 263 -14.36 22.08 -17.92
CA SER A 263 -15.29 23.00 -18.59
C SER A 263 -16.77 22.82 -18.22
N LYS A 264 -17.13 21.68 -17.62
CA LYS A 264 -18.50 21.28 -17.29
C LYS A 264 -18.52 20.18 -16.24
N ALA A 265 -19.70 19.82 -15.76
CA ALA A 265 -19.92 18.61 -14.98
C ALA A 265 -19.42 17.36 -15.72
N GLY A 266 -18.70 16.48 -15.05
CA GLY A 266 -18.04 15.35 -15.70
C GLY A 266 -16.96 14.69 -14.85
N LEU A 267 -16.49 13.53 -15.30
CA LEU A 267 -15.35 12.83 -14.71
C LEU A 267 -14.10 13.14 -15.54
N PHE A 268 -13.10 13.78 -14.93
CA PHE A 268 -11.89 14.24 -15.61
C PHE A 268 -10.66 13.59 -15.02
N GLN A 269 -9.83 12.96 -15.86
CA GLN A 269 -8.57 12.34 -15.45
C GLN A 269 -7.39 13.14 -15.96
N CYS A 270 -6.48 13.47 -15.05
CA CYS A 270 -5.21 14.10 -15.40
C CYS A 270 -4.25 13.09 -16.04
N SER A 271 -3.76 13.42 -17.24
CA SER A 271 -2.79 12.58 -17.96
C SER A 271 -1.41 12.49 -17.30
N SER A 272 -1.01 13.51 -16.52
CA SER A 272 0.33 13.56 -15.91
C SER A 272 0.43 12.86 -14.56
N THR A 273 -0.63 12.89 -13.75
CA THR A 273 -0.62 12.31 -12.39
C THR A 273 -1.58 11.14 -12.21
N GLY A 274 -2.52 10.94 -13.15
CA GLY A 274 -3.55 9.92 -13.04
C GLY A 274 -4.67 10.26 -12.06
N LEU A 275 -4.62 11.41 -11.36
CA LEU A 275 -5.74 11.85 -10.51
C LEU A 275 -7.02 11.98 -11.33
N VAL A 276 -8.14 11.56 -10.76
CA VAL A 276 -9.47 11.75 -11.38
C VAL A 276 -10.36 12.56 -10.45
N PHE A 277 -11.07 13.52 -11.02
CA PHE A 277 -11.98 14.40 -10.32
C PHE A 277 -13.39 14.26 -10.92
N LEU A 278 -14.38 13.95 -10.08
CA LEU A 278 -15.78 14.09 -10.44
C LEU A 278 -16.22 15.52 -10.14
N MET A 279 -16.61 16.24 -11.19
CA MET A 279 -17.02 17.63 -11.12
C MET A 279 -18.54 17.75 -11.22
N GLU A 280 -19.19 18.51 -10.33
CA GLU A 280 -20.61 18.88 -10.42
C GLU A 280 -20.85 20.00 -11.44
N GLY A 281 -19.85 20.84 -11.67
CA GLY A 281 -19.94 22.01 -12.53
C GLY A 281 -18.62 22.35 -13.22
N LYS A 282 -18.58 23.52 -13.84
CA LYS A 282 -17.32 24.09 -14.35
C LYS A 282 -16.48 24.53 -13.16
N GLY A 283 -15.20 24.19 -13.17
CA GLY A 283 -14.26 24.66 -12.15
C GLY A 283 -12.83 24.30 -12.52
N ASP A 284 -11.88 25.02 -11.92
CA ASP A 284 -10.47 24.78 -12.14
C ASP A 284 -9.87 24.10 -10.92
N VAL A 285 -9.37 22.88 -11.12
CA VAL A 285 -8.72 22.12 -10.05
C VAL A 285 -7.24 22.48 -10.05
N VAL A 286 -6.78 23.07 -8.96
CA VAL A 286 -5.38 23.42 -8.74
C VAL A 286 -4.80 22.44 -7.74
N TYR A 287 -3.70 21.77 -8.09
CA TYR A 287 -3.08 20.84 -7.16
C TYR A 287 -1.56 20.78 -7.31
N LYS A 288 -0.89 20.27 -6.27
CA LYS A 288 0.56 20.07 -6.25
C LYS A 288 0.95 18.86 -5.40
N VAL A 289 2.07 18.22 -5.73
CA VAL A 289 2.62 17.13 -4.92
C VAL A 289 3.40 17.70 -3.73
N THR A 290 2.98 17.32 -2.54
CA THR A 290 3.54 17.76 -1.25
C THR A 290 4.30 16.63 -0.57
N GLN A 291 4.89 16.92 0.59
CA GLN A 291 5.64 15.94 1.37
C GLN A 291 4.79 15.41 2.51
N TRP A 292 4.91 14.11 2.79
CA TRP A 292 4.33 13.53 3.99
C TRP A 292 5.07 14.02 5.24
N ASP A 293 4.32 14.49 6.23
CA ASP A 293 4.84 14.64 7.58
C ASP A 293 4.84 13.28 8.28
N ARG A 294 6.03 12.73 8.51
CA ARG A 294 6.20 11.42 9.15
C ARG A 294 5.68 11.39 10.58
N SER A 295 5.63 12.54 11.26
CA SER A 295 5.10 12.61 12.63
C SER A 295 3.60 12.30 12.68
N LEU A 296 2.86 12.60 11.60
CA LEU A 296 1.42 12.35 11.50
C LEU A 296 1.09 10.89 11.18
N LEU A 297 2.03 10.13 10.63
CA LEU A 297 1.76 8.79 10.08
C LEU A 297 1.74 7.69 11.14
N GLY A 298 2.36 7.90 12.31
CA GLY A 298 2.44 6.89 13.38
C GLY A 298 2.94 5.54 12.84
N SER A 299 2.11 4.49 12.95
CA SER A 299 2.43 3.14 12.46
C SER A 299 2.02 2.86 11.00
N MET A 300 1.52 3.86 10.28
CA MET A 300 1.13 3.78 8.87
C MET A 300 2.29 4.13 7.94
N THR A 301 2.19 3.68 6.69
CA THR A 301 3.09 4.05 5.59
C THR A 301 2.32 4.79 4.52
N PRO A 302 2.96 5.75 3.84
CA PRO A 302 2.45 6.26 2.58
C PRO A 302 2.29 5.12 1.57
N ALA A 303 1.16 5.10 0.88
CA ALA A 303 0.85 4.22 -0.23
C ALA A 303 0.76 5.00 -1.56
N GLY A 304 1.11 6.28 -1.55
CA GLY A 304 1.09 7.19 -2.69
C GLY A 304 1.64 8.58 -2.34
N PRO A 305 1.78 9.46 -3.33
CA PRO A 305 2.08 10.87 -3.10
C PRO A 305 0.98 11.57 -2.29
N LEU A 306 1.35 12.60 -1.54
CA LEU A 306 0.40 13.51 -0.88
C LEU A 306 0.08 14.69 -1.80
N PHE A 307 -1.18 14.91 -2.11
CA PHE A 307 -1.62 15.98 -3.01
C PHE A 307 -2.30 17.09 -2.21
N SER A 308 -1.79 18.32 -2.33
CA SER A 308 -2.55 19.51 -1.94
C SER A 308 -3.45 19.86 -3.11
N ILE A 309 -4.76 19.84 -2.90
CA ILE A 309 -5.79 20.01 -3.93
C ILE A 309 -6.70 21.15 -3.49
N ASP A 310 -6.99 22.06 -4.41
CA ASP A 310 -7.91 23.16 -4.26
C ASP A 310 -8.77 23.31 -5.52
N CYS A 311 -9.98 23.82 -5.34
CA CYS A 311 -10.90 24.15 -6.42
C CYS A 311 -11.73 25.35 -5.93
N PRO A 312 -11.41 26.57 -6.37
CA PRO A 312 -12.09 27.78 -5.92
C PRO A 312 -13.61 27.74 -6.11
N GLU A 313 -14.07 27.08 -7.18
CA GLU A 313 -15.49 26.90 -7.49
C GLU A 313 -16.16 25.79 -6.67
N GLN A 314 -15.43 25.10 -5.79
CA GLN A 314 -15.91 24.02 -4.92
C GLN A 314 -16.69 22.93 -5.67
N SER A 315 -16.36 22.73 -6.94
CA SER A 315 -17.14 21.88 -7.85
C SER A 315 -16.70 20.41 -7.81
N VAL A 316 -15.71 20.04 -7.00
CA VAL A 316 -15.20 18.66 -6.87
C VAL A 316 -16.06 17.89 -5.87
N CYS A 317 -16.69 16.80 -6.32
CA CYS A 317 -17.52 15.93 -5.48
C CYS A 317 -16.79 14.64 -5.05
N GLU A 318 -16.03 14.04 -5.97
CA GLU A 318 -15.30 12.81 -5.73
C GLU A 318 -13.87 12.94 -6.24
N LEU A 319 -12.95 12.34 -5.50
CA LEU A 319 -11.53 12.24 -5.84
C LEU A 319 -11.15 10.78 -6.00
N HIS A 320 -10.48 10.45 -7.10
CA HIS A 320 -9.89 9.14 -7.31
C HIS A 320 -8.36 9.23 -7.21
N LEU A 321 -7.81 8.62 -6.17
CA LEU A 321 -6.37 8.58 -5.90
C LEU A 321 -5.74 7.34 -6.54
N PRO A 322 -4.70 7.47 -7.38
CA PRO A 322 -4.05 6.32 -8.01
C PRO A 322 -3.27 5.50 -6.98
N HIS A 323 -3.46 4.18 -7.01
CA HIS A 323 -2.64 3.22 -6.25
C HIS A 323 -1.93 2.25 -7.19
N CYS A 324 -0.91 1.59 -6.64
CA CYS A 324 -0.08 0.62 -7.34
C CYS A 324 -0.24 -0.82 -6.83
N MET A 325 -1.20 -1.11 -5.95
CA MET A 325 -1.41 -2.48 -5.44
C MET A 325 -1.79 -3.46 -6.57
N CYS A 326 -1.34 -4.70 -6.42
CA CYS A 326 -1.63 -5.82 -7.34
C CYS A 326 -2.86 -6.64 -6.95
N ASP A 327 -3.29 -6.58 -5.69
CA ASP A 327 -4.46 -7.31 -5.19
C ASP A 327 -5.65 -6.36 -5.05
N GLU A 328 -6.77 -6.70 -5.70
CA GLU A 328 -8.01 -5.92 -5.68
C GLU A 328 -8.79 -6.09 -4.37
N LYS A 329 -8.43 -7.09 -3.56
CA LYS A 329 -9.06 -7.37 -2.25
C LYS A 329 -8.26 -6.85 -1.06
N ASP A 330 -7.27 -6.00 -1.30
CA ASP A 330 -6.44 -5.46 -0.23
C ASP A 330 -7.21 -4.36 0.53
N ASP A 331 -7.95 -4.75 1.56
CA ASP A 331 -8.64 -3.88 2.52
C ASP A 331 -7.68 -2.99 3.35
N ASN A 332 -6.40 -2.91 2.96
CA ASN A 332 -5.34 -2.20 3.69
C ASN A 332 -5.04 -0.79 3.17
N LEU A 333 -5.76 -0.30 2.15
CA LEU A 333 -5.64 1.09 1.69
C LEU A 333 -6.67 1.97 2.39
N SER A 334 -6.21 3.09 2.94
CA SER A 334 -7.07 4.15 3.47
C SER A 334 -6.66 5.50 2.90
N VAL A 335 -7.57 6.46 2.92
CA VAL A 335 -7.29 7.83 2.50
C VAL A 335 -6.96 8.65 3.73
N ALA A 336 -5.82 9.31 3.73
CA ALA A 336 -5.51 10.36 4.69
C ALA A 336 -6.01 11.70 4.15
N HIS A 337 -6.73 12.42 5.00
CA HIS A 337 -7.13 13.81 4.80
C HIS A 337 -6.40 14.66 5.85
N VAL A 338 -5.52 15.56 5.42
CA VAL A 338 -4.71 16.37 6.34
C VAL A 338 -5.13 17.84 6.25
N THR A 339 -5.63 18.36 7.37
CA THR A 339 -6.10 19.75 7.51
C THR A 339 -5.54 20.35 8.80
N ASP A 340 -5.01 21.57 8.74
CA ASP A 340 -4.48 22.31 9.90
C ASP A 340 -3.49 21.53 10.77
N GLY A 341 -2.64 20.71 10.14
CA GLY A 341 -1.64 19.88 10.83
C GLY A 341 -2.20 18.62 11.51
N ASN A 342 -3.49 18.31 11.34
CA ASN A 342 -4.12 17.09 11.82
C ASN A 342 -4.43 16.15 10.66
N MET A 343 -4.27 14.84 10.87
CA MET A 343 -4.58 13.80 9.90
C MET A 343 -5.83 13.02 10.33
N GLU A 344 -6.84 12.98 9.46
CA GLU A 344 -8.03 12.14 9.57
C GLU A 344 -7.96 10.98 8.57
N ILE A 345 -8.43 9.81 8.96
CA ILE A 345 -8.55 8.65 8.08
C ILE A 345 -9.96 8.61 7.48
N VAL A 346 -10.05 8.86 6.18
CA VAL A 346 -11.30 8.77 5.41
C VAL A 346 -11.40 7.38 4.79
N GLN A 347 -12.55 6.73 5.02
CA GLN A 347 -12.81 5.42 4.46
C GLN A 347 -13.10 5.52 2.96
N PRO A 348 -12.43 4.70 2.11
CA PRO A 348 -12.75 4.65 0.69
C PRO A 348 -14.22 4.29 0.43
N LEU A 349 -14.84 4.97 -0.55
CA LEU A 349 -16.14 4.55 -1.08
C LEU A 349 -16.00 3.25 -1.86
N LYS A 350 -14.94 3.16 -2.67
CA LYS A 350 -14.65 2.01 -3.52
C LYS A 350 -13.17 1.98 -3.87
N THR A 351 -12.58 0.80 -3.87
CA THR A 351 -11.26 0.55 -4.45
C THR A 351 -11.44 -0.18 -5.78
N THR A 352 -10.83 0.36 -6.82
CA THR A 352 -10.78 -0.23 -8.17
C THR A 352 -9.40 -0.87 -8.37
N PRO A 353 -9.09 -1.48 -9.53
CA PRO A 353 -7.76 -2.05 -9.75
C PRO A 353 -6.63 -1.00 -9.79
N THR A 354 -6.97 0.28 -10.01
CA THR A 354 -6.00 1.36 -10.24
C THR A 354 -6.20 2.59 -9.35
N HIS A 355 -7.41 2.81 -8.82
CA HIS A 355 -7.74 3.99 -8.01
C HIS A 355 -8.56 3.65 -6.76
N VAL A 356 -8.34 4.42 -5.72
CA VAL A 356 -9.18 4.50 -4.52
C VAL A 356 -10.09 5.73 -4.66
N ILE A 357 -11.39 5.52 -4.54
CA ILE A 357 -12.43 6.55 -4.73
C ILE A 357 -12.92 7.03 -3.37
N VAL A 358 -13.00 8.35 -3.19
CA VAL A 358 -13.47 8.99 -1.97
C VAL A 358 -14.35 10.20 -2.27
N ASN A 359 -15.39 10.41 -1.46
CA ASN A 359 -16.21 11.62 -1.52
C ASN A 359 -15.49 12.77 -0.81
N ILE A 360 -15.53 13.94 -1.42
CA ILE A 360 -14.87 15.13 -0.90
C ILE A 360 -15.93 16.12 -0.43
N THR A 361 -15.83 16.53 0.84
CA THR A 361 -16.65 17.60 1.41
C THR A 361 -15.84 18.88 1.62
N HIS A 362 -14.54 18.75 1.86
CA HIS A 362 -13.59 19.86 2.03
C HIS A 362 -12.30 19.52 1.29
N LEU A 363 -11.75 20.49 0.56
CA LEU A 363 -10.50 20.31 -0.19
C LEU A 363 -9.31 20.76 0.66
N SER A 364 -8.26 19.93 0.71
CA SER A 364 -7.03 20.17 1.46
C SER A 364 -5.90 19.23 0.96
N LEU A 365 -5.18 18.55 1.85
CA LEU A 365 -4.19 17.53 1.49
C LEU A 365 -4.80 16.13 1.55
N PHE A 366 -4.66 15.38 0.45
CA PHE A 366 -5.13 14.00 0.32
C PHE A 366 -4.02 13.07 -0.13
N GLY A 367 -3.93 11.90 0.49
CA GLY A 367 -2.95 10.88 0.13
C GLY A 367 -3.40 9.49 0.55
N LEU A 368 -2.82 8.47 -0.06
CA LEU A 368 -3.09 7.09 0.34
C LEU A 368 -2.12 6.65 1.43
N ILE A 369 -2.66 5.98 2.44
CA ILE A 369 -1.89 5.34 3.50
C ILE A 369 -2.24 3.85 3.55
N ARG A 370 -1.32 3.08 4.12
CA ARG A 370 -1.49 1.66 4.37
C ARG A 370 -0.75 1.23 5.63
N ASN A 371 -1.10 0.08 6.16
CA ASN A 371 -0.37 -0.51 7.28
C ASN A 371 1.08 -0.82 6.88
N TRP A 372 2.05 -0.47 7.74
CA TRP A 372 3.50 -0.63 7.53
C TRP A 372 3.96 -2.08 7.23
N PHE A 373 3.09 -3.06 7.47
CA PHE A 373 3.38 -4.49 7.49
C PHE A 373 3.03 -5.18 6.16
N SER A 374 2.51 -4.41 5.20
CA SER A 374 2.14 -4.90 3.87
C SER A 374 3.35 -4.89 2.94
N PHE A 375 4.00 -6.05 2.78
CA PHE A 375 5.05 -6.28 1.78
C PHE A 375 4.52 -6.92 0.50
N LEU A 376 3.23 -6.72 0.22
CA LEU A 376 2.66 -7.26 -1.00
C LEU A 376 3.34 -6.62 -2.22
N PRO A 377 3.60 -7.39 -3.28
CA PRO A 377 4.15 -6.84 -4.51
C PRO A 377 3.26 -5.72 -5.06
N VAL A 378 3.91 -4.70 -5.60
CA VAL A 378 3.28 -3.50 -6.12
C VAL A 378 3.70 -3.26 -7.56
N ARG A 379 2.76 -2.77 -8.37
CA ARG A 379 3.02 -2.27 -9.71
C ARG A 379 4.05 -1.15 -9.61
N SER A 380 5.17 -1.37 -10.24
CA SER A 380 6.34 -0.51 -10.18
C SER A 380 6.76 -0.11 -11.58
N GLN A 381 7.73 0.79 -11.66
CA GLN A 381 8.30 1.28 -12.90
C GLN A 381 9.81 1.45 -12.78
N VAL A 382 10.51 1.18 -13.88
CA VAL A 382 11.93 1.45 -14.09
C VAL A 382 12.05 2.63 -15.03
N LEU A 383 12.54 3.76 -14.52
CA LEU A 383 12.72 4.98 -15.29
C LEU A 383 14.21 5.22 -15.60
N LEU A 384 14.47 5.65 -16.83
CA LEU A 384 15.80 5.77 -17.39
C LEU A 384 16.09 7.23 -17.77
N PHE A 385 17.13 7.81 -17.19
CA PHE A 385 17.53 9.20 -17.44
C PHE A 385 19.01 9.25 -17.84
N LEU A 386 19.28 9.66 -19.07
CA LEU A 386 20.64 9.83 -19.58
C LEU A 386 21.15 11.23 -19.23
N ARG A 387 22.26 11.29 -18.51
CA ARG A 387 22.89 12.57 -18.18
C ARG A 387 23.49 13.24 -19.43
N PRO A 388 23.47 14.58 -19.49
CA PRO A 388 24.00 15.30 -20.64
C PRO A 388 25.52 15.11 -20.72
N GLN A 389 26.05 14.89 -21.93
CA GLN A 389 27.49 14.94 -22.17
C GLN A 389 27.90 16.41 -22.29
N GLY A 390 28.74 16.89 -21.37
CA GLY A 390 29.39 18.19 -21.54
C GLY A 390 30.43 18.19 -22.66
N ASN A 391 31.09 19.32 -22.89
CA ASN A 391 32.13 19.51 -23.93
C ASN A 391 33.45 18.77 -23.68
N ARG A 392 33.50 17.84 -22.73
CA ARG A 392 34.68 17.02 -22.42
C ARG A 392 34.32 15.56 -22.70
N PRO A 393 35.27 14.71 -23.12
CA PRO A 393 35.04 13.27 -23.25
C PRO A 393 34.81 12.64 -21.88
N GLN A 394 33.58 12.75 -21.37
CA GLN A 394 33.11 12.13 -20.14
C GLN A 394 32.29 10.88 -20.47
N LYS A 395 32.41 9.89 -19.59
CA LYS A 395 31.61 8.66 -19.60
C LYS A 395 30.12 9.02 -19.62
N ARG A 396 29.32 8.35 -20.47
CA ARG A 396 27.86 8.51 -20.44
C ARG A 396 27.34 7.87 -19.16
N ILE A 397 26.54 8.60 -18.39
CA ILE A 397 25.95 8.10 -17.15
C ILE A 397 24.45 7.96 -17.35
N LEU A 398 23.95 6.74 -17.20
CA LEU A 398 22.53 6.44 -17.20
C LEU A 398 22.07 6.26 -15.75
N ASN A 399 21.20 7.16 -15.29
CA ASN A 399 20.50 7.02 -14.03
C ASN A 399 19.30 6.06 -14.23
N VAL A 400 19.22 5.02 -13.42
CA VAL A 400 18.10 4.06 -13.39
C VAL A 400 17.39 4.23 -12.06
N ILE A 401 16.10 4.55 -12.11
CA ILE A 401 15.29 4.86 -10.93
C ILE A 401 14.17 3.82 -10.82
N LEU A 402 14.11 3.11 -9.70
CA LEU A 402 13.02 2.19 -9.37
C LEU A 402 12.00 2.92 -8.50
N LEU A 403 10.74 2.97 -8.96
CA LEU A 403 9.67 3.65 -8.22
C LEU A 403 8.34 2.88 -8.30
N PRO A 404 7.44 3.09 -7.34
CA PRO A 404 6.05 2.69 -7.50
C PRO A 404 5.40 3.36 -8.72
N LYS A 405 4.46 2.67 -9.39
CA LYS A 405 3.81 3.15 -10.61
C LYS A 405 2.92 4.38 -10.40
N ASN A 406 2.44 4.59 -9.18
CA ASN A 406 1.63 5.75 -8.81
C ASN A 406 2.45 7.00 -8.44
N VAL A 407 3.78 6.96 -8.60
CA VAL A 407 4.61 8.18 -8.59
C VAL A 407 4.54 8.81 -9.98
N PRO A 408 4.07 10.07 -10.12
CA PRO A 408 3.96 10.74 -11.41
C PRO A 408 5.31 10.93 -12.10
N LEU A 409 5.42 10.58 -13.39
CA LEU A 409 6.66 10.76 -14.17
C LEU A 409 7.12 12.22 -14.19
N CYS A 410 6.18 13.16 -14.29
CA CYS A 410 6.47 14.59 -14.33
C CYS A 410 7.21 15.10 -13.07
N GLU A 411 6.97 14.50 -11.89
CA GLU A 411 7.72 14.82 -10.67
C GLU A 411 9.16 14.29 -10.75
N VAL A 412 9.36 13.11 -11.35
CA VAL A 412 10.69 12.52 -11.52
C VAL A 412 11.51 13.32 -12.54
N GLU A 413 10.91 13.67 -13.68
CA GLU A 413 11.53 14.51 -14.71
C GLU A 413 11.93 15.88 -14.16
N TYR A 414 11.06 16.48 -13.32
CA TYR A 414 11.36 17.72 -12.64
C TYR A 414 12.63 17.62 -11.77
N GLN A 415 12.82 16.50 -11.06
CA GLN A 415 14.01 16.28 -10.22
C GLN A 415 15.26 15.89 -11.00
N GLN A 416 15.10 15.27 -12.18
CA GLN A 416 16.19 14.89 -13.08
C GLN A 416 16.49 15.96 -14.14
N ARG A 417 16.10 17.22 -13.90
CA ARG A 417 16.31 18.36 -14.81
C ARG A 417 17.74 18.39 -15.37
N GLY A 418 17.82 18.47 -16.69
CA GLY A 418 19.07 18.44 -17.45
C GLY A 418 19.44 17.06 -17.99
N SER A 419 18.79 15.98 -17.55
CA SER A 419 18.92 14.64 -18.13
C SER A 419 17.82 14.38 -19.18
N THR A 420 18.13 13.55 -20.17
CA THR A 420 17.16 13.10 -21.19
C THR A 420 16.43 11.85 -20.70
N PHE A 421 15.10 11.91 -20.59
CA PHE A 421 14.28 10.74 -20.30
C PHE A 421 14.28 9.80 -21.52
N ILE A 422 14.62 8.52 -21.30
CA ILE A 422 14.57 7.50 -22.34
C ILE A 422 13.26 6.72 -22.20
N ILE A 423 12.43 6.78 -23.24
CA ILE A 423 11.19 6.01 -23.30
C ILE A 423 11.53 4.53 -23.47
N SER A 424 11.06 3.70 -22.54
CA SER A 424 11.23 2.25 -22.57
C SER A 424 9.99 1.55 -21.99
N ASN A 425 9.91 0.23 -22.12
CA ASN A 425 8.91 -0.55 -21.37
C ASN A 425 9.28 -0.52 -19.88
N SER A 426 8.72 0.42 -19.13
CA SER A 426 9.11 0.68 -17.74
C SER A 426 8.39 -0.21 -16.72
N ASN A 427 7.24 -0.80 -17.07
CA ASN A 427 6.38 -1.49 -16.10
C ASN A 427 7.03 -2.76 -15.55
N CYS A 428 6.97 -2.94 -14.23
CA CYS A 428 7.36 -4.16 -13.54
C CYS A 428 6.54 -4.36 -12.27
N THR A 429 6.75 -5.47 -11.57
CA THR A 429 6.17 -5.72 -10.25
C THR A 429 7.31 -5.98 -9.28
N LEU A 430 7.38 -5.18 -8.22
CA LEU A 430 8.45 -5.24 -7.24
C LEU A 430 7.85 -5.35 -5.84
N THR A 431 8.62 -5.92 -4.92
CA THR A 431 8.26 -6.03 -3.51
C THR A 431 8.77 -4.79 -2.79
N PRO A 432 7.93 -4.07 -2.02
CA PRO A 432 8.38 -2.98 -1.17
C PRO A 432 9.55 -3.42 -0.28
N ARG A 433 10.62 -2.62 -0.22
CA ARG A 433 11.88 -2.96 0.49
C ARG A 433 12.64 -4.17 -0.07
N GLY A 434 12.25 -4.71 -1.23
CA GLY A 434 13.00 -5.73 -1.95
C GLY A 434 14.39 -5.21 -2.35
N LYS A 435 15.37 -6.10 -2.35
CA LYS A 435 16.74 -5.80 -2.82
C LYS A 435 16.89 -6.28 -4.26
N TYR A 436 17.28 -5.36 -5.13
CA TYR A 436 17.41 -5.58 -6.55
C TYR A 436 18.85 -5.37 -7.02
N GLY A 437 19.27 -6.09 -8.06
CA GLY A 437 20.50 -5.84 -8.80
C GLY A 437 20.21 -5.47 -10.23
N LEU A 438 21.03 -4.61 -10.82
CA LEU A 438 20.95 -4.28 -12.24
C LEU A 438 22.08 -4.98 -13.00
N CYS A 439 21.75 -5.58 -14.13
CA CYS A 439 22.68 -6.21 -15.07
C CYS A 439 22.63 -5.46 -16.41
N CYS A 440 23.80 -5.29 -17.04
CA CYS A 440 23.96 -4.69 -18.36
C CYS A 440 24.78 -5.65 -19.24
N GLU A 441 24.20 -6.19 -20.30
CA GLU A 441 24.75 -7.37 -21.02
C GLU A 441 25.66 -7.06 -22.22
N LEU A 442 26.06 -5.81 -22.48
CA LEU A 442 26.73 -5.47 -23.76
C LEU A 442 28.02 -4.62 -23.66
N VAL A 443 28.47 -4.27 -22.46
CA VAL A 443 29.73 -3.53 -22.31
C VAL A 443 30.61 -4.27 -21.33
N ALA A 444 31.67 -4.90 -21.83
CA ALA A 444 32.69 -5.59 -21.02
C ALA A 444 33.29 -4.69 -19.92
N ASN A 445 33.16 -3.37 -20.07
CA ASN A 445 33.65 -2.34 -19.15
C ASN A 445 32.53 -1.47 -18.54
N SER A 446 31.24 -1.84 -18.63
CA SER A 446 30.21 -1.07 -17.90
C SER A 446 30.36 -1.27 -16.40
N SER A 447 30.39 -0.17 -15.66
CA SER A 447 30.34 -0.22 -14.20
C SER A 447 28.97 0.24 -13.72
N ILE A 448 28.39 -0.53 -12.79
CA ILE A 448 27.09 -0.24 -12.19
C ILE A 448 27.32 0.02 -10.70
N GLN A 449 26.79 1.13 -10.21
CA GLN A 449 26.84 1.48 -8.79
C GLN A 449 25.46 1.90 -8.28
N PRO A 450 25.01 1.43 -7.12
CA PRO A 450 25.58 0.34 -6.31
C PRO A 450 25.38 -1.06 -6.95
N LYS A 451 26.02 -2.11 -6.40
CA LYS A 451 25.83 -3.51 -6.86
C LYS A 451 24.41 -4.05 -6.58
N SER A 452 23.77 -3.49 -5.55
CA SER A 452 22.38 -3.74 -5.21
C SER A 452 21.74 -2.47 -4.67
N GLY A 453 20.48 -2.27 -5.01
CA GLY A 453 19.66 -1.15 -4.56
C GLY A 453 18.35 -1.67 -3.98
N GLN A 454 17.71 -0.90 -3.12
CA GLN A 454 16.42 -1.24 -2.54
C GLN A 454 15.32 -0.42 -3.21
N LEU A 455 14.13 -1.01 -3.40
CA LEU A 455 12.97 -0.20 -3.75
C LEU A 455 12.55 0.60 -2.52
N ASP A 456 12.84 1.91 -2.57
CA ASP A 456 12.32 2.84 -1.56
C ASP A 456 10.82 3.05 -1.80
N TYR A 457 10.05 2.89 -0.73
CA TYR A 457 8.58 2.90 -0.75
C TYR A 457 8.04 3.97 0.21
N ASP A 458 8.84 5.00 0.50
CA ASP A 458 8.53 6.02 1.49
C ASP A 458 8.02 7.34 0.88
N TYR A 459 7.97 7.42 -0.45
CA TYR A 459 7.57 8.62 -1.22
C TYR A 459 8.32 9.88 -0.78
N SER A 460 9.59 9.72 -0.40
CA SER A 460 10.48 10.79 0.00
C SER A 460 10.60 11.87 -1.09
N PRO A 461 10.87 13.12 -0.70
CA PRO A 461 10.91 14.24 -1.64
C PRO A 461 12.05 14.17 -2.66
N ASN A 462 13.12 13.43 -2.36
CA ASN A 462 14.30 13.32 -3.21
C ASN A 462 14.35 11.94 -3.85
N LEU A 463 14.03 11.86 -5.14
CA LEU A 463 14.03 10.66 -5.97
C LEU A 463 15.42 10.45 -6.56
N HIS A 464 16.31 9.87 -5.74
CA HIS A 464 17.66 9.54 -6.16
C HIS A 464 17.68 8.33 -7.10
N PRO A 465 18.63 8.26 -8.04
CA PRO A 465 18.84 7.07 -8.85
C PRO A 465 19.14 5.85 -7.98
N THR A 466 18.39 4.76 -8.21
CA THR A 466 18.64 3.47 -7.55
C THR A 466 19.92 2.84 -8.06
N PHE A 467 20.23 3.02 -9.36
CA PHE A 467 21.49 2.63 -9.95
C PHE A 467 22.00 3.72 -10.89
N GLN A 468 23.32 3.77 -11.04
CA GLN A 468 24.02 4.54 -12.06
C GLN A 468 24.84 3.58 -12.90
N VAL A 469 24.60 3.59 -14.22
CA VAL A 469 25.37 2.82 -15.19
C VAL A 469 26.34 3.76 -15.87
N PHE A 470 27.63 3.50 -15.69
CA PHE A 470 28.70 4.21 -16.37
C PHE A 470 29.05 3.44 -17.64
N LEU A 471 28.80 4.07 -18.78
CA LEU A 471 28.98 3.48 -20.10
C LEU A 471 30.34 3.94 -20.65
N ASP A 472 31.29 3.02 -20.62
CA ASP A 472 32.66 3.22 -21.12
C ASP A 472 32.77 2.74 -22.58
N CYS A 473 33.31 3.58 -23.46
CA CYS A 473 33.59 3.26 -24.87
C CYS A 473 32.45 2.52 -25.61
N MET A 474 31.45 3.26 -26.07
CA MET A 474 30.41 2.71 -26.97
C MET A 474 30.99 2.53 -28.39
N SER A 475 31.79 1.48 -28.61
CA SER A 475 32.28 1.13 -29.95
C SER A 475 31.15 0.49 -30.76
N GLY A 476 30.33 1.32 -31.43
CA GLY A 476 29.36 0.89 -32.44
C GLY A 476 28.06 0.23 -31.94
N ALA A 477 27.86 0.11 -30.61
CA ALA A 477 26.61 -0.40 -30.05
C ALA A 477 25.57 0.72 -29.91
N GLU A 478 24.46 0.64 -30.65
CA GLU A 478 23.34 1.61 -30.57
C GLU A 478 22.42 1.34 -29.36
N ASN A 479 22.41 0.11 -28.86
CA ASN A 479 21.49 -0.37 -27.84
C ASN A 479 22.21 -1.15 -26.74
N ILE A 480 21.77 -0.99 -25.49
CA ILE A 480 22.17 -1.87 -24.38
C ILE A 480 20.98 -2.68 -23.88
N ARG A 481 21.24 -3.87 -23.35
CA ARG A 481 20.23 -4.67 -22.67
C ARG A 481 20.41 -4.53 -21.17
N LEU A 482 19.38 -3.99 -20.51
CA LEU A 482 19.33 -3.87 -19.06
C LEU A 482 18.34 -4.90 -18.51
N SER A 483 18.73 -5.58 -17.44
CA SER A 483 17.89 -6.52 -16.70
C SER A 483 17.92 -6.20 -15.21
N LEU A 484 16.75 -6.18 -14.57
CA LEU A 484 16.61 -6.07 -13.13
C LEU A 484 16.42 -7.46 -12.52
N LEU A 485 17.22 -7.76 -11.50
CA LEU A 485 17.29 -9.05 -10.83
C LEU A 485 16.81 -8.90 -9.39
N ASP A 486 15.89 -9.76 -8.95
CA ASP A 486 15.48 -9.82 -7.54
C ASP A 486 16.48 -10.66 -6.73
N ARG A 487 17.26 -9.99 -5.88
CA ARG A 487 18.28 -10.65 -5.05
C ARG A 487 17.67 -11.53 -3.96
N GLY A 488 16.42 -11.27 -3.57
CA GLY A 488 15.68 -12.08 -2.61
C GLY A 488 15.10 -13.36 -3.21
N SER A 489 15.06 -13.47 -4.54
CA SER A 489 14.46 -14.61 -5.26
C SER A 489 15.47 -15.26 -6.21
N ASN A 490 16.65 -15.61 -5.69
CA ASN A 490 17.72 -16.30 -6.44
C ASN A 490 18.08 -15.61 -7.78
N ASP A 491 18.16 -14.27 -7.77
CA ASP A 491 18.45 -13.46 -8.96
C ASP A 491 17.45 -13.66 -10.11
N GLN A 492 16.18 -13.95 -9.79
CA GLN A 492 15.12 -14.00 -10.78
C GLN A 492 15.01 -12.65 -11.51
N ARG A 493 14.98 -12.69 -12.84
CA ARG A 493 14.77 -11.51 -13.68
C ARG A 493 13.33 -11.02 -13.56
N VAL A 494 13.14 -9.80 -13.06
CA VAL A 494 11.82 -9.19 -12.83
C VAL A 494 11.48 -8.07 -13.82
N TRP A 495 12.49 -7.59 -14.55
CA TRP A 495 12.33 -6.60 -15.62
C TRP A 495 13.49 -6.70 -16.61
N GLU A 496 13.22 -6.40 -17.88
CA GLU A 496 14.22 -6.36 -18.93
C GLU A 496 13.82 -5.37 -20.03
N SER A 497 14.79 -4.62 -20.55
CA SER A 497 14.55 -3.75 -21.69
C SER A 497 15.80 -3.55 -22.54
N LEU A 498 15.57 -3.36 -23.84
CA LEU A 498 16.57 -2.89 -24.78
C LEU A 498 16.50 -1.36 -24.83
N VAL A 499 17.58 -0.70 -24.47
CA VAL A 499 17.66 0.75 -24.28
C VAL A 499 18.51 1.37 -25.39
N PRO A 500 17.95 2.25 -26.23
CA PRO A 500 18.72 3.00 -27.20
C PRO A 500 19.54 4.08 -26.50
N ILE A 501 20.83 4.17 -26.84
CA ILE A 501 21.74 5.20 -26.32
C ILE A 501 22.36 6.01 -27.46
N GLY A 502 21.80 5.90 -28.68
CA GLY A 502 22.22 6.63 -29.88
C GLY A 502 22.02 8.14 -29.74
#